data_AF-A0A7K0HT61-F1
#
_entry.id   AF-A0A7K0HT61-F1
#
_cell.length_a   1.000
_cell.length_b   1.000
_cell.length_c   1.000
_cell.angle_alpha   90.00
_cell.angle_beta   90.00
_cell.angle_gamma   90.00
#
_symmetry.space_group_name_H-M   'P 1'
#
loop_
_entity.id
_entity.type
_entity.pdbx_description
1 polymer ?
#
loop_
_entity_poly.entity_id
_entity_poly.type
_entity_poly.pdbx_seq_one_letter_code
_entity_poly.pdbx_strand_id
1 'polypeptide(L)'
;MDNIQAYNDSWINEIERLVLNVSFLTDLGLFHGKMGHAIFFAHYGRLVDNVSYENFAGELLEEVYEEINISLPVNMEYGLCGIGWGIEYLVGQGFMEGCTDEILKDIDELIMERDPRRMHDLSFRKGLGGILYYVMVRLSSLRETDNLPFDSFYLESLREVVLEKDFSKEKSLSFLIDDFILVLEGKKRVKPDLSVLFQVSPPRKSST
;
A
#
# COMPACT_ATOMS: atom_id res chain seq x y z
N MET A 1 13.64 18.36 33.11
CA MET A 1 14.62 17.51 32.41
C MET A 1 14.24 16.04 32.55
N ASP A 2 13.87 15.58 33.74
CA ASP A 2 13.41 14.20 34.00
C ASP A 2 12.20 13.74 33.16
N ASN A 3 11.24 14.64 32.89
CA ASN A 3 10.02 14.30 32.14
C ASN A 3 10.24 14.15 30.62
N ILE A 4 11.33 14.70 30.08
CA ILE A 4 11.71 14.56 28.66
C ILE A 4 12.52 13.27 28.49
N GLN A 5 13.41 12.95 29.44
CA GLN A 5 14.18 11.72 29.45
C GLN A 5 13.26 10.49 29.54
N ALA A 6 12.31 10.48 30.48
CA ALA A 6 11.33 9.39 30.63
C ALA A 6 10.41 9.22 29.41
N TYR A 7 10.11 10.30 28.69
CA TYR A 7 9.34 10.25 27.45
C TYR A 7 10.16 9.66 26.28
N ASN A 8 11.45 9.98 26.22
CA ASN A 8 12.37 9.42 25.22
C ASN A 8 12.58 7.91 25.44
N ASP A 9 12.69 7.45 26.69
CA ASP A 9 12.84 6.03 27.02
C ASP A 9 11.58 5.23 26.64
N SER A 10 10.39 5.83 26.72
CA SER A 10 9.13 5.16 26.39
C SER A 10 9.03 4.77 24.92
N TRP A 11 9.46 5.63 23.99
CA TRP A 11 9.35 5.33 22.55
C TRP A 11 10.42 4.35 22.11
N ILE A 12 11.64 4.44 22.64
CA ILE A 12 12.72 3.49 22.35
C ILE A 12 12.29 2.07 22.75
N ASN A 13 11.73 1.90 23.95
CA ASN A 13 11.21 0.60 24.39
C ASN A 13 10.12 0.05 23.46
N GLU A 14 9.27 0.90 22.89
CA GLU A 14 8.24 0.46 21.94
C GLU A 14 8.87 0.00 20.62
N ILE A 15 9.87 0.72 20.11
CA ILE A 15 10.62 0.31 18.91
C ILE A 15 11.31 -1.05 19.14
N GLU A 16 11.99 -1.23 20.26
CA GLU A 16 12.64 -2.50 20.61
C GLU A 16 11.61 -3.63 20.69
N ARG A 17 10.43 -3.37 21.28
CA ARG A 17 9.32 -4.33 21.29
C ARG A 17 8.84 -4.66 19.88
N LEU A 18 8.77 -3.69 18.97
CA LEU A 18 8.39 -3.97 17.58
C LEU A 18 9.43 -4.86 16.91
N VAL A 19 10.73 -4.56 17.03
CA VAL A 19 11.81 -5.40 16.46
C VAL A 19 11.69 -6.85 16.93
N LEU A 20 11.44 -7.05 18.23
CA LEU A 20 11.36 -8.39 18.79
C LEU A 20 10.10 -9.17 18.39
N ASN A 21 9.00 -8.49 18.00
CA ASN A 21 7.70 -9.13 17.83
C ASN A 21 7.18 -9.16 16.38
N VAL A 22 7.63 -8.26 15.51
CA VAL A 22 7.05 -8.11 14.16
C VAL A 22 7.29 -9.33 13.28
N SER A 23 8.43 -10.01 13.39
CA SER A 23 8.72 -11.24 12.62
C SER A 23 7.76 -12.40 12.96
N PHE A 24 7.07 -12.35 14.09
CA PHE A 24 6.05 -13.33 14.47
C PHE A 24 4.65 -13.01 13.93
N LEU A 25 4.45 -11.86 13.27
CA LEU A 25 3.18 -11.54 12.63
C LEU A 25 2.96 -12.48 11.45
N THR A 26 1.76 -13.05 11.36
CA THR A 26 1.35 -13.85 10.19
C THR A 26 0.68 -13.01 9.11
N ASP A 27 0.35 -11.76 9.43
CA ASP A 27 -0.26 -10.83 8.49
C ASP A 27 0.85 -10.16 7.66
N LEU A 28 0.76 -10.29 6.34
CA LEU A 28 1.71 -9.68 5.40
C LEU A 28 1.27 -8.26 4.98
N GLY A 29 0.02 -7.90 5.26
CA GLY A 29 -0.64 -6.72 4.72
C GLY A 29 -0.05 -5.39 5.18
N LEU A 30 -0.50 -4.33 4.51
CA LEU A 30 0.02 -2.98 4.67
C LEU A 30 -0.35 -2.33 6.00
N PHE A 31 -1.57 -2.55 6.49
CA PHE A 31 -2.08 -1.78 7.63
C PHE A 31 -1.84 -2.42 8.99
N HIS A 32 -1.73 -3.75 9.04
CA HIS A 32 -1.58 -4.51 10.29
C HIS A 32 -0.46 -5.55 10.23
N GLY A 33 0.20 -5.67 9.07
CA GLY A 33 1.15 -6.74 8.80
C GLY A 33 2.58 -6.29 8.57
N LYS A 34 3.41 -7.23 8.12
CA LYS A 34 4.85 -7.04 7.90
C LYS A 34 5.16 -5.91 6.91
N MET A 35 4.38 -5.74 5.85
CA MET A 35 4.62 -4.66 4.86
C MET A 35 4.56 -3.26 5.49
N GLY A 36 3.57 -2.99 6.34
CA GLY A 36 3.48 -1.70 7.04
C GLY A 36 4.68 -1.44 7.96
N HIS A 37 5.15 -2.49 8.64
CA HIS A 37 6.31 -2.41 9.51
C HIS A 37 7.61 -2.26 8.72
N ALA A 38 7.74 -2.92 7.57
CA ALA A 38 8.88 -2.72 6.68
C ALA A 38 9.00 -1.27 6.23
N ILE A 39 7.89 -0.64 5.80
CA ILE A 39 7.87 0.78 5.47
C ILE A 39 8.26 1.65 6.67
N PHE A 40 7.73 1.33 7.85
CA PHE A 40 8.08 2.04 9.08
C PHE A 40 9.58 1.96 9.39
N PHE A 41 10.16 0.75 9.40
CA PHE A 41 11.57 0.54 9.72
C PHE A 41 12.52 1.09 8.66
N ALA A 42 12.13 1.09 7.39
CA ALA A 42 12.89 1.74 6.32
C ALA A 42 13.04 3.25 6.58
N HIS A 43 11.93 3.92 6.92
CA HIS A 43 11.96 5.34 7.31
C HIS A 43 12.71 5.57 8.61
N TYR A 44 12.47 4.73 9.63
CA TYR A 44 13.07 4.90 10.93
C TYR A 44 14.60 4.72 10.87
N GLY A 45 15.09 3.68 10.19
CA GLY A 45 16.51 3.43 9.98
C GLY A 45 17.21 4.60 9.30
N ARG A 46 16.62 5.12 8.22
CA ARG A 46 17.13 6.32 7.53
C ARG A 46 17.11 7.56 8.41
N LEU A 47 16.06 7.76 9.21
CA LEU A 47 15.91 8.92 10.10
C LEU A 47 16.99 8.94 11.18
N VAL A 48 17.32 7.78 11.75
CA VAL A 48 18.31 7.65 12.83
C VAL A 48 19.71 7.26 12.34
N ASP A 49 19.90 7.15 11.02
CA ASP A 49 21.14 6.70 10.36
C ASP A 49 21.67 5.37 10.92
N ASN A 50 20.77 4.37 11.01
CA ASN A 50 21.07 3.07 11.59
C ASN A 50 20.71 1.93 10.62
N VAL A 51 21.76 1.38 10.02
CA VAL A 51 21.72 0.27 9.06
C VAL A 51 21.04 -0.99 9.62
N SER A 52 21.06 -1.22 10.93
CA SER A 52 20.39 -2.40 11.51
C SER A 52 18.87 -2.34 11.31
N TYR A 53 18.25 -1.16 11.39
CA TYR A 53 16.82 -1.02 11.12
C TYR A 53 16.51 -1.07 9.61
N GLU A 54 17.42 -0.60 8.76
CA GLU A 54 17.29 -0.74 7.31
C GLU A 54 17.38 -2.22 6.90
N ASN A 55 18.33 -2.97 7.45
CA ASN A 55 18.44 -4.41 7.25
C ASN A 55 17.20 -5.14 7.75
N PHE A 56 16.69 -4.78 8.93
CA PHE A 56 15.46 -5.38 9.46
C PHE A 56 14.24 -5.10 8.56
N ALA A 57 14.14 -3.90 7.98
CA ALA A 57 13.12 -3.62 6.98
C ALA A 57 13.26 -4.52 5.74
N GLY A 58 14.50 -4.75 5.28
CA GLY A 58 14.82 -5.68 4.20
C GLY A 58 14.40 -7.12 4.51
N GLU A 59 14.73 -7.63 5.69
CA GLU A 59 14.34 -8.97 6.16
C GLU A 59 12.80 -9.13 6.16
N LEU A 60 12.06 -8.13 6.65
CA LEU A 60 10.60 -8.16 6.62
C LEU A 60 10.04 -8.17 5.20
N LEU A 61 10.69 -7.50 4.24
CA LEU A 61 10.27 -7.52 2.84
C LEU A 61 10.55 -8.87 2.17
N GLU A 62 11.69 -9.49 2.47
CA GLU A 62 12.01 -10.85 2.02
C GLU A 62 10.96 -11.84 2.53
N GLU A 63 10.62 -11.79 3.82
CA GLU A 63 9.56 -12.62 4.40
C GLU A 63 8.20 -12.38 3.72
N VAL A 64 7.84 -11.12 3.46
CA VAL A 64 6.60 -10.82 2.71
C VAL A 64 6.66 -11.47 1.33
N TYR A 65 7.77 -11.34 0.60
CA TYR A 65 7.91 -11.89 -0.75
C TYR A 65 7.82 -13.42 -0.75
N GLU A 66 8.47 -14.10 0.20
CA GLU A 66 8.46 -15.56 0.33
C GLU A 66 7.08 -16.13 0.69
N GLU A 67 6.28 -15.38 1.44
CA GLU A 67 4.97 -15.84 1.93
C GLU A 67 3.78 -15.43 1.03
N ILE A 68 3.97 -14.54 0.04
CA ILE A 68 2.92 -14.17 -0.92
C ILE A 68 2.40 -15.40 -1.64
N ASN A 69 1.08 -15.54 -1.67
CA ASN A 69 0.42 -16.62 -2.38
C ASN A 69 -1.02 -16.24 -2.79
N ILE A 70 -1.61 -17.04 -3.66
CA ILE A 70 -2.94 -16.81 -4.25
C ILE A 70 -4.11 -16.77 -3.26
N SER A 71 -3.91 -17.19 -2.00
CA SER A 71 -4.96 -17.15 -0.97
C SER A 71 -5.11 -15.77 -0.31
N LEU A 72 -4.15 -14.88 -0.51
CA LEU A 72 -4.22 -13.53 0.01
C LEU A 72 -5.42 -12.78 -0.59
N PRO A 73 -6.11 -11.93 0.21
CA PRO A 73 -7.14 -11.08 -0.33
C PRO A 73 -6.52 -10.06 -1.30
N VAL A 74 -7.33 -9.53 -2.21
CA VAL A 74 -6.86 -8.53 -3.19
C VAL A 74 -6.76 -7.12 -2.59
N ASN A 75 -7.33 -6.88 -1.41
CA ASN A 75 -7.54 -5.53 -0.87
C ASN A 75 -6.28 -4.80 -0.35
N MET A 76 -6.44 -3.53 0.04
CA MET A 76 -5.36 -2.69 0.56
C MET A 76 -4.96 -3.03 2.00
N GLU A 77 -5.90 -3.49 2.83
CA GLU A 77 -5.66 -3.66 4.27
C GLU A 77 -4.76 -4.85 4.58
N TYR A 78 -5.09 -6.00 4.00
CA TYR A 78 -4.53 -7.32 4.32
C TYR A 78 -3.90 -8.00 3.09
N GLY A 79 -3.95 -7.33 1.93
CA GLY A 79 -3.93 -8.01 0.65
C GLY A 79 -2.92 -7.50 -0.36
N LEU A 80 -3.02 -8.08 -1.55
CA LEU A 80 -2.10 -7.89 -2.67
C LEU A 80 -1.98 -6.42 -3.10
N CYS A 81 -3.08 -5.64 -3.15
CA CYS A 81 -2.99 -4.21 -3.45
C CYS A 81 -2.16 -3.45 -2.40
N GLY A 82 -2.30 -3.79 -1.11
CA GLY A 82 -1.53 -3.14 -0.05
C GLY A 82 -0.04 -3.46 -0.12
N ILE A 83 0.29 -4.72 -0.39
CA ILE A 83 1.66 -5.20 -0.59
C ILE A 83 2.29 -4.53 -1.81
N GLY A 84 1.62 -4.58 -2.96
CA GLY A 84 2.12 -3.98 -4.18
C GLY A 84 2.26 -2.45 -4.07
N TRP A 85 1.32 -1.79 -3.41
CA TRP A 85 1.42 -0.36 -3.11
C TRP A 85 2.65 -0.06 -2.24
N GLY A 86 2.94 -0.91 -1.26
CA GLY A 86 4.11 -0.78 -0.39
C GLY A 86 5.42 -0.90 -1.16
N ILE A 87 5.51 -1.83 -2.10
CA ILE A 87 6.68 -1.98 -2.99
C ILE A 87 6.87 -0.74 -3.87
N GLU A 88 5.80 -0.26 -4.53
CA GLU A 88 5.84 1.01 -5.30
C GLU A 88 6.30 2.19 -4.43
N TYR A 89 5.81 2.26 -3.19
CA TYR A 89 6.21 3.29 -2.25
C TYR A 89 7.71 3.20 -1.91
N LEU A 90 8.19 2.02 -1.53
CA LEU A 90 9.58 1.80 -1.13
C LEU A 90 10.56 2.10 -2.27
N VAL A 91 10.25 1.65 -3.49
CA VAL A 91 11.06 1.98 -4.68
C VAL A 91 11.00 3.48 -4.97
N GLY A 92 9.81 4.08 -4.95
CA GLY A 92 9.63 5.51 -5.21
C GLY A 92 10.31 6.44 -4.19
N GLN A 93 10.55 5.96 -2.97
CA GLN A 93 11.29 6.67 -1.91
C GLN A 93 12.79 6.30 -1.85
N GLY A 94 13.25 5.41 -2.74
CA GLY A 94 14.63 4.95 -2.79
C GLY A 94 15.04 4.11 -1.57
N PHE A 95 14.11 3.40 -0.94
CA PHE A 95 14.41 2.38 0.07
C PHE A 95 14.69 1.01 -0.56
N MET A 96 14.19 0.80 -1.77
CA MET A 96 14.37 -0.43 -2.55
C MET A 96 14.74 -0.05 -3.98
N GLU A 97 15.61 -0.84 -4.60
CA GLU A 97 15.91 -0.73 -6.03
C GLU A 97 15.21 -1.86 -6.80
N GLY A 98 14.78 -1.57 -8.02
CA GLY A 98 14.20 -2.59 -8.91
C GLY A 98 13.15 -2.04 -9.88
N CYS A 99 12.86 -2.82 -10.92
CA CYS A 99 11.79 -2.53 -11.85
C CYS A 99 10.45 -2.99 -11.26
N THR A 100 9.60 -2.06 -10.82
CA THR A 100 8.33 -2.43 -10.19
C THR A 100 7.37 -3.12 -11.17
N ASP A 101 7.48 -2.86 -12.47
CA ASP A 101 6.71 -3.58 -13.50
C ASP A 101 7.09 -5.07 -13.59
N GLU A 102 8.33 -5.44 -13.27
CA GLU A 102 8.76 -6.84 -13.17
C GLU A 102 8.37 -7.44 -11.82
N ILE A 103 8.65 -6.73 -10.73
CA ILE A 103 8.41 -7.21 -9.36
C ILE A 103 6.92 -7.44 -9.08
N LEU A 104 6.05 -6.58 -9.61
CA LEU A 104 4.62 -6.58 -9.30
C LEU A 104 3.76 -7.30 -10.34
N LYS A 105 4.37 -7.85 -11.38
CA LYS A 105 3.65 -8.44 -12.51
C LYS A 105 2.62 -9.50 -12.07
N ASP A 106 3.03 -10.44 -11.23
CA ASP A 106 2.15 -11.52 -10.78
C ASP A 106 1.02 -11.00 -9.88
N ILE A 107 1.29 -9.94 -9.10
CA ILE A 107 0.27 -9.24 -8.30
C ILE A 107 -0.73 -8.52 -9.21
N ASP A 108 -0.24 -7.78 -10.21
CA ASP A 108 -1.04 -7.07 -11.20
C ASP A 108 -1.97 -8.07 -11.94
N GLU A 109 -1.45 -9.23 -12.34
CA GLU A 109 -2.23 -10.32 -12.96
C GLU A 109 -3.32 -10.89 -12.03
N LEU A 110 -2.99 -11.20 -10.78
CA LEU A 110 -3.97 -11.71 -9.80
C LEU A 110 -5.08 -10.69 -9.48
N ILE A 111 -4.76 -9.40 -9.51
CA ILE A 111 -5.74 -8.33 -9.32
C ILE A 111 -6.72 -8.28 -10.50
N MET A 112 -6.23 -8.47 -11.74
CA MET A 112 -7.06 -8.49 -12.95
C MET A 112 -8.07 -9.65 -12.99
N GLU A 113 -7.82 -10.74 -12.27
CA GLU A 113 -8.79 -11.84 -12.15
C GLU A 113 -10.09 -11.45 -11.43
N ARG A 114 -10.10 -10.33 -10.69
CA ARG A 114 -11.28 -9.83 -10.00
C ARG A 114 -12.10 -8.91 -10.88
N ASP A 115 -13.27 -9.39 -11.34
CA ASP A 115 -14.22 -8.56 -12.08
C ASP A 115 -14.75 -7.39 -11.20
N PRO A 116 -14.38 -6.13 -11.51
CA PRO A 116 -14.77 -4.97 -10.71
C PRO A 116 -16.29 -4.73 -10.72
N ARG A 117 -16.99 -5.19 -11.76
CA ARG A 117 -18.45 -5.03 -11.89
C ARG A 117 -19.18 -5.79 -10.79
N ARG A 118 -18.60 -6.89 -10.32
CA ARG A 118 -19.17 -7.77 -9.28
C ARG A 118 -18.85 -7.34 -7.85
N MET A 119 -18.06 -6.29 -7.65
CA MET A 119 -17.69 -5.82 -6.31
C MET A 119 -18.75 -4.89 -5.71
N HIS A 120 -19.32 -5.25 -4.56
CA HIS A 120 -20.29 -4.41 -3.86
C HIS A 120 -19.67 -3.52 -2.78
N ASP A 121 -18.54 -3.94 -2.21
CA ASP A 121 -17.79 -3.13 -1.25
C ASP A 121 -16.98 -2.07 -2.00
N LEU A 122 -17.27 -0.80 -1.75
CA LEU A 122 -16.59 0.35 -2.36
C LEU A 122 -15.56 1.00 -1.43
N SER A 123 -15.40 0.47 -0.21
CA SER A 123 -14.48 1.03 0.78
C SER A 123 -13.03 0.98 0.30
N PHE A 124 -12.19 1.85 0.85
CA PHE A 124 -10.77 1.89 0.52
C PHE A 124 -10.02 0.66 1.01
N ARG A 125 -10.24 0.30 2.27
CA ARG A 125 -9.43 -0.74 2.93
C ARG A 125 -9.70 -2.14 2.37
N LYS A 126 -10.96 -2.46 2.07
CA LYS A 126 -11.39 -3.82 1.72
C LYS A 126 -12.04 -3.94 0.35
N GLY A 127 -12.53 -2.83 -0.20
CA GLY A 127 -13.33 -2.79 -1.41
C GLY A 127 -12.61 -2.22 -2.63
N LEU A 128 -13.43 -1.82 -3.60
CA LEU A 128 -13.00 -1.33 -4.90
C LEU A 128 -12.19 -0.03 -4.83
N GLY A 129 -12.42 0.82 -3.82
CA GLY A 129 -11.68 2.07 -3.67
C GLY A 129 -10.17 1.85 -3.52
N GLY A 130 -9.77 0.80 -2.81
CA GLY A 130 -8.36 0.44 -2.66
C GLY A 130 -7.73 -0.11 -3.93
N ILE A 131 -8.49 -0.93 -4.67
CA ILE A 131 -8.05 -1.46 -5.97
C ILE A 131 -7.86 -0.31 -6.97
N LEU A 132 -8.80 0.62 -7.04
CA LEU A 132 -8.69 1.81 -7.89
C LEU A 132 -7.43 2.62 -7.56
N TYR A 133 -7.15 2.84 -6.28
CA TYR A 133 -5.96 3.57 -5.87
C TYR A 133 -4.67 2.86 -6.26
N TYR A 134 -4.59 1.54 -6.05
CA TYR A 134 -3.46 0.72 -6.49
C TYR A 134 -3.25 0.80 -8.01
N VAL A 135 -4.31 0.62 -8.79
CA VAL A 135 -4.25 0.70 -10.26
C VAL A 135 -3.78 2.08 -10.72
N MET A 136 -4.28 3.17 -10.11
CA MET A 136 -3.82 4.53 -10.44
C MET A 136 -2.33 4.73 -10.19
N VAL A 137 -1.84 4.25 -9.04
CA VAL A 137 -0.41 4.29 -8.69
C VAL A 137 0.40 3.58 -9.76
N ARG A 138 0.05 2.32 -10.07
CA ARG A 138 0.75 1.48 -11.06
C ARG A 138 0.69 2.05 -12.48
N LEU A 139 -0.41 2.66 -12.88
CA LEU A 139 -0.50 3.37 -14.17
C LEU A 139 0.35 4.64 -14.20
N SER A 140 0.60 5.26 -13.05
CA SER A 140 1.35 6.51 -12.91
C SER A 140 2.85 6.30 -12.75
N SER A 141 3.30 5.07 -12.48
CA SER A 141 4.71 4.71 -12.32
C SER A 141 5.53 5.10 -13.55
N LEU A 142 6.80 5.46 -13.32
CA LEU A 142 7.73 5.73 -14.40
C LEU A 142 8.18 4.39 -14.97
N ARG A 143 8.09 4.24 -16.30
CA ARG A 143 8.44 3.01 -17.00
C ARG A 143 9.21 3.31 -18.28
N GLU A 144 10.08 2.38 -18.65
CA GLU A 144 10.90 2.48 -19.86
C GLU A 144 10.12 2.12 -21.13
N THR A 145 9.05 1.33 -20.98
CA THR A 145 8.21 0.87 -22.09
C THR A 145 6.81 1.45 -22.00
N ASP A 146 6.10 1.46 -23.12
CA ASP A 146 4.68 1.86 -23.16
C ASP A 146 3.72 0.74 -22.71
N ASN A 147 4.25 -0.43 -22.30
CA ASN A 147 3.42 -1.52 -21.81
C ASN A 147 2.83 -1.16 -20.44
N LEU A 148 1.50 -1.17 -20.35
CA LEU A 148 0.80 -0.95 -19.09
C LEU A 148 0.72 -2.26 -18.29
N PRO A 149 0.66 -2.19 -16.94
CA PRO A 149 0.56 -3.38 -16.10
C PRO A 149 -0.81 -4.06 -16.18
N PHE A 150 -1.82 -3.31 -16.63
CA PHE A 150 -3.18 -3.79 -16.76
C PHE A 150 -3.62 -3.73 -18.22
N ASP A 151 -4.34 -4.76 -18.66
CA ASP A 151 -4.89 -4.80 -20.00
C ASP A 151 -6.06 -3.82 -20.18
N SER A 152 -6.34 -3.47 -21.44
CA SER A 152 -7.41 -2.53 -21.78
C SER A 152 -8.80 -3.01 -21.35
N PHE A 153 -9.05 -4.31 -21.30
CA PHE A 153 -10.37 -4.86 -20.92
C PHE A 153 -10.65 -4.64 -19.43
N TYR A 154 -9.64 -4.86 -18.59
CA TYR A 154 -9.71 -4.59 -17.16
C TYR A 154 -9.90 -3.10 -16.88
N LEU A 155 -9.12 -2.24 -17.56
CA LEU A 155 -9.22 -0.79 -17.40
C LEU A 155 -10.59 -0.23 -17.82
N GLU A 156 -11.16 -0.71 -18.93
CA GLU A 156 -12.51 -0.32 -19.34
C GLU A 156 -13.57 -0.82 -18.35
N SER A 157 -13.40 -2.03 -17.80
CA SER A 157 -14.31 -2.56 -16.77
C SER A 157 -14.29 -1.69 -15.50
N LEU A 158 -13.11 -1.24 -15.06
CA LEU A 158 -13.00 -0.29 -13.95
C LEU A 158 -13.64 1.06 -14.29
N ARG A 159 -13.41 1.58 -15.50
CA ARG A 159 -13.98 2.85 -15.97
C ARG A 159 -15.50 2.83 -15.94
N GLU A 160 -16.14 1.78 -16.44
CA GLU A 160 -17.59 1.61 -16.39
C GLU A 160 -18.11 1.66 -14.95
N VAL A 161 -17.48 0.92 -14.04
CA VAL A 161 -17.90 0.83 -12.64
C VAL A 161 -17.74 2.16 -11.91
N VAL A 162 -16.66 2.90 -12.19
CA VAL A 162 -16.42 4.23 -11.62
C VAL A 162 -17.49 5.23 -12.06
N LEU A 163 -17.96 5.14 -13.31
CA LEU A 163 -19.02 6.01 -13.84
C LEU A 163 -20.42 5.62 -13.36
N GLU A 164 -20.65 4.34 -13.05
CA GLU A 164 -21.96 3.82 -12.62
C GLU A 164 -22.18 3.97 -11.10
N LYS A 165 -21.16 3.67 -10.28
CA LYS A 165 -21.33 3.53 -8.83
C LYS A 165 -21.17 4.84 -8.09
N ASP A 166 -22.00 5.01 -7.05
CA ASP A 166 -21.94 6.15 -6.15
C ASP A 166 -20.99 5.89 -4.96
N PHE A 167 -19.79 6.44 -5.04
CA PHE A 167 -18.80 6.40 -3.97
C PHE A 167 -18.94 7.53 -2.95
N SER A 168 -19.94 8.42 -3.05
CA SER A 168 -20.12 9.59 -2.18
C SER A 168 -20.24 9.26 -0.69
N LYS A 169 -20.57 8.01 -0.36
CA LYS A 169 -20.63 7.49 1.01
C LYS A 169 -19.26 7.43 1.68
N GLU A 170 -18.18 7.32 0.90
CA GLU A 170 -16.80 7.38 1.36
C GLU A 170 -16.21 8.75 0.98
N LYS A 171 -16.47 9.77 1.81
CA LYS A 171 -16.02 11.16 1.55
C LYS A 171 -14.52 11.25 1.29
N SER A 172 -13.73 10.41 1.94
CA SER A 172 -12.28 10.29 1.78
C SER A 172 -11.86 9.77 0.40
N LEU A 173 -12.78 9.27 -0.42
CA LEU A 173 -12.50 8.69 -1.74
C LEU A 173 -13.06 9.49 -2.90
N SER A 174 -13.79 10.57 -2.62
CA SER A 174 -14.38 11.43 -3.66
C SER A 174 -13.34 11.98 -4.64
N PHE A 175 -12.12 12.29 -4.18
CA PHE A 175 -11.03 12.74 -5.04
C PHE A 175 -10.45 11.63 -5.94
N LEU A 176 -10.52 10.36 -5.52
CA LEU A 176 -9.90 9.25 -6.24
C LEU A 176 -10.60 8.93 -7.56
N ILE A 177 -11.87 9.31 -7.70
CA ILE A 177 -12.68 9.01 -8.89
C ILE A 177 -12.34 9.93 -10.05
N ASP A 178 -12.35 11.24 -9.80
CA ASP A 178 -11.95 12.23 -10.80
C ASP A 178 -10.48 11.98 -11.20
N ASP A 179 -9.65 11.60 -10.23
CA ASP A 179 -8.27 11.23 -10.46
C ASP A 179 -8.13 10.01 -11.35
N PHE A 180 -8.97 8.98 -11.19
CA PHE A 180 -8.88 7.77 -12.00
C PHE A 180 -9.08 8.06 -13.48
N ILE A 181 -10.10 8.84 -13.84
CA ILE A 181 -10.34 9.23 -15.23
C ILE A 181 -9.18 10.06 -15.77
N LEU A 182 -8.68 11.02 -15.00
CA LEU A 182 -7.53 11.84 -15.41
C LEU A 182 -6.24 11.01 -15.56
N VAL A 183 -6.05 9.96 -14.76
CA VAL A 183 -4.91 9.03 -14.88
C VAL A 183 -5.05 8.19 -16.16
N LEU A 184 -6.23 7.64 -16.46
CA LEU A 184 -6.46 6.88 -17.70
C LEU A 184 -6.21 7.72 -18.95
N GLU A 185 -6.53 9.02 -18.90
CA GLU A 185 -6.28 9.96 -19.99
C GLU A 185 -4.83 10.48 -20.05
N GLY A 186 -3.96 10.03 -19.15
CA GLY A 186 -2.56 10.49 -19.04
C GLY A 186 -2.41 11.94 -18.60
N LYS A 187 -3.48 12.57 -18.09
CA LYS A 187 -3.52 13.98 -17.65
C LYS A 187 -3.11 14.19 -16.20
N LYS A 188 -3.13 13.13 -15.39
CA LYS A 188 -2.70 13.13 -14.00
C LYS A 188 -1.79 11.94 -13.71
N ARG A 189 -0.84 12.13 -12.80
CA ARG A 189 -0.07 11.05 -12.18
C ARG A 189 -0.30 11.06 -10.68
N VAL A 190 -0.49 9.88 -10.11
CA VAL A 190 -0.68 9.64 -8.68
C VAL A 190 0.53 8.88 -8.16
N LYS A 191 1.08 9.31 -7.03
CA LYS A 191 2.14 8.58 -6.34
C LYS A 191 1.61 7.92 -5.08
N PRO A 192 2.22 6.83 -4.61
CA PRO A 192 2.01 6.32 -3.26
C PRO A 192 2.22 7.44 -2.23
N ASP A 193 1.18 7.76 -1.46
CA ASP A 193 1.22 8.75 -0.38
C ASP A 193 0.65 8.20 0.93
N LEU A 194 1.47 8.19 1.99
CA LEU A 194 1.07 7.77 3.32
C LEU A 194 -0.05 8.66 3.90
N SER A 195 -0.12 9.94 3.50
CA SER A 195 -1.15 10.87 3.98
C SER A 195 -2.56 10.38 3.62
N VAL A 196 -2.73 9.76 2.45
CA VAL A 196 -3.98 9.13 2.01
C VAL A 196 -4.32 7.96 2.93
N LEU A 197 -3.36 7.10 3.25
CA LEU A 197 -3.57 5.95 4.15
C LEU A 197 -3.98 6.38 5.57
N PHE A 198 -3.46 7.50 6.07
CA PHE A 198 -3.84 8.02 7.39
C PHE A 198 -5.25 8.61 7.40
N GLN A 199 -5.71 9.21 6.30
CA GLN A 199 -7.08 9.76 6.20
C GLN A 199 -8.16 8.67 6.15
N VAL A 200 -7.82 7.50 5.61
CA VAL A 200 -8.73 6.34 5.47
C VAL A 200 -8.56 5.31 6.59
N SER A 201 -7.65 5.56 7.54
CA SER A 201 -7.53 4.74 8.74
C SER A 201 -8.70 5.02 9.69
N PRO A 202 -9.32 3.99 10.31
CA PRO A 202 -10.37 4.23 11.28
C PRO A 202 -9.81 5.11 12.42
N PRO A 203 -10.62 6.01 12.99
CA PRO A 203 -10.18 6.81 14.13
C PRO A 203 -9.66 5.88 15.22
N ARG A 204 -8.49 6.20 15.79
CA ARG A 204 -7.96 5.48 16.96
C ARG A 204 -9.12 5.34 17.95
N LYS A 205 -9.53 4.11 18.26
CA LYS A 205 -10.31 3.89 19.48
C LYS A 205 -9.44 4.41 20.59
N SER A 206 -9.89 5.47 21.27
CA SER A 206 -9.29 5.88 22.53
C SER A 206 -9.29 4.65 23.42
N SER A 207 -8.11 4.12 23.71
CA SER A 207 -7.95 3.12 24.76
C SER A 207 -8.43 3.77 26.05
N THR A 208 -9.65 3.44 26.45
CA THR A 208 -10.18 3.62 27.80
C THR A 208 -9.49 2.67 28.75
#